data_AF-A0A256IKS7-F1
#
_entry.id   AF-A0A256IKS7-F1
#
_cell.length_a   1.000
_cell.length_b   1.000
_cell.length_c   1.000
_cell.angle_alpha   90.00
_cell.angle_beta   90.00
_cell.angle_gamma   90.00
#
_symmetry.space_group_name_H-M   'P 1'
#
loop_
_entity.id
_entity.type
_entity.pdbx_description
1 polymer ?
#
loop_
_entity_poly.entity_id
_entity_poly.type
_entity_poly.pdbx_seq_one_letter_code
_entity_poly.pdbx_strand_id
1 'polypeptide(L)' 'SELGLSEEVQSKANEIIETTAEQGLLSGKSPTGYAAAAIYAASLLCNEKKTQREVADVAQVTEVTIRNRYQEQIEAMGFR' A
#
# COMPACT_ATOMS: atom_id res chain seq x y z
N SER A 1 2.56 -7.38 14.03
CA SER A 1 2.68 -7.20 12.56
C SER A 1 4.08 -7.61 12.14
N GLU A 2 4.23 -8.39 11.06
CA GLU A 2 5.53 -8.89 10.57
C GLU A 2 6.46 -7.76 10.09
N LEU A 3 5.93 -6.59 9.75
CA LEU A 3 6.72 -5.41 9.34
C LEU A 3 7.04 -4.45 10.48
N GLY A 4 6.55 -4.70 11.70
CA GLY A 4 6.79 -3.84 12.86
C GLY A 4 6.27 -2.41 12.71
N LEU A 5 5.20 -2.22 11.93
CA LEU A 5 4.61 -0.90 11.65
C LEU A 5 3.74 -0.41 12.81
N SER A 6 3.76 0.90 13.07
CA SER A 6 2.87 1.52 14.06
C SER A 6 1.39 1.37 13.73
N GLU A 7 0.52 1.65 14.70
CA GLU A 7 -0.93 1.75 14.47
C GLU A 7 -1.29 2.88 13.51
N GLU A 8 -0.51 3.97 13.49
CA GLU A 8 -0.71 5.10 12.58
C GLU A 8 -0.55 4.65 11.12
N VAL A 9 0.53 3.91 10.81
CA VAL A 9 0.75 3.35 9.46
C VAL A 9 -0.35 2.37 9.09
N GLN A 10 -0.78 1.50 10.02
CA GLN A 10 -1.83 0.52 9.75
C GLN A 10 -3.17 1.20 9.47
N SER A 11 -3.52 2.23 10.25
CA SER A 11 -4.73 3.03 10.04
C SER A 11 -4.68 3.75 8.70
N LYS A 12 -3.54 4.37 8.35
CA LYS A 12 -3.36 5.04 7.06
C LYS A 12 -3.43 4.06 5.89
N ALA A 13 -2.89 2.85 6.02
CA ALA A 13 -2.99 1.82 4.99
C ALA A 13 -4.44 1.40 4.76
N ASN A 14 -5.25 1.24 5.82
CA ASN A 14 -6.67 0.93 5.70
C ASN A 14 -7.44 2.07 5.01
N GLU A 15 -7.19 3.32 5.40
CA GLU A 15 -7.78 4.51 4.75
C GLU A 15 -7.48 4.54 3.24
N ILE A 16 -6.23 4.26 2.86
CA ILE A 16 -5.84 4.17 1.44
C ILE A 16 -6.63 3.06 0.74
N ILE A 17 -6.70 1.86 1.34
CA ILE A 17 -7.41 0.72 0.75
C ILE A 17 -8.89 1.06 0.54
N GLU A 18 -9.57 1.57 1.55
CA GLU A 18 -11.00 1.89 1.51
C GLU A 18 -11.28 2.96 0.44
N THR A 19 -10.59 4.10 0.52
CA THR A 19 -10.77 5.23 -0.40
C THR A 19 -10.57 4.81 -1.86
N THR A 20 -9.51 4.04 -2.13
CA THR A 20 -9.16 3.64 -3.50
C THR A 20 -10.03 2.48 -4.00
N ALA A 21 -10.50 1.60 -3.11
CA ALA A 21 -11.45 0.55 -3.46
C ALA A 21 -12.82 1.14 -3.83
N GLU A 22 -13.30 2.16 -3.12
CA GLU A 22 -14.53 2.89 -3.44
C GLU A 22 -14.45 3.59 -4.81
N GLN A 23 -13.26 4.04 -5.21
CA GLN A 23 -12.98 4.56 -6.54
C GLN A 23 -12.85 3.47 -7.63
N GLY A 24 -13.03 2.19 -7.27
CA GLY A 24 -13.02 1.06 -8.20
C GLY A 24 -11.62 0.52 -8.53
N LEU A 25 -10.56 1.02 -7.88
CA LEU A 25 -9.19 0.64 -8.23
C LEU A 25 -8.87 -0.81 -7.86
N LEU A 26 -9.61 -1.45 -6.94
CA LEU A 26 -9.37 -2.84 -6.55
C LEU A 26 -9.89 -3.86 -7.58
N SER A 27 -10.83 -3.47 -8.45
CA SER A 27 -11.51 -4.39 -9.37
C SER A 27 -10.52 -5.10 -10.31
N GLY A 28 -10.57 -6.43 -10.35
CA GLY A 28 -9.69 -7.26 -11.19
C GLY A 28 -8.22 -7.34 -10.73
N LYS A 29 -7.88 -6.83 -9.55
CA LYS A 29 -6.51 -6.86 -8.99
C LYS A 29 -6.43 -7.83 -7.81
N SER A 30 -5.22 -8.35 -7.57
CA SER A 30 -4.94 -9.21 -6.40
C SER A 30 -5.10 -8.40 -5.10
N PRO A 31 -5.93 -8.83 -4.13
CA PRO A 31 -6.08 -8.18 -2.83
C PRO A 31 -4.76 -8.08 -2.06
N THR A 32 -3.93 -9.13 -2.11
CA THR A 32 -2.63 -9.15 -1.42
C THR A 32 -1.69 -8.09 -1.96
N GLY A 33 -1.56 -7.99 -3.29
CA GLY A 33 -0.72 -6.97 -3.92
C GLY A 33 -1.25 -5.55 -3.70
N TYR A 34 -2.57 -5.40 -3.60
CA TYR A 34 -3.22 -4.13 -3.33
C TYR A 34 -2.97 -3.64 -1.90
N ALA A 35 -3.13 -4.53 -0.91
CA ALA A 35 -2.84 -4.24 0.48
C ALA A 35 -1.34 -3.97 0.71
N ALA A 36 -0.46 -4.75 0.07
CA ALA A 36 0.99 -4.53 0.13
C ALA A 36 1.37 -3.13 -0.39
N ALA A 37 0.78 -2.68 -1.48
CA ALA A 37 1.01 -1.33 -2.00
C ALA A 37 0.50 -0.24 -1.06
N ALA A 38 -0.67 -0.43 -0.43
CA ALA A 38 -1.20 0.52 0.53
C ALA A 38 -0.34 0.61 1.80
N ILE A 39 0.21 -0.52 2.26
CA ILE A 39 1.17 -0.56 3.36
C ILE A 39 2.44 0.22 3.00
N TYR A 40 2.99 0.00 1.81
CA TYR A 40 4.15 0.76 1.34
C TYR A 40 3.84 2.26 1.26
N ALA A 41 2.71 2.65 0.66
CA ALA A 41 2.24 4.03 0.59
C ALA A 41 2.13 4.69 1.97
N ALA A 42 1.43 4.04 2.91
CA ALA A 42 1.25 4.51 4.27
C ALA A 42 2.58 4.67 5.01
N SER A 43 3.51 3.72 4.83
CA SER A 43 4.85 3.80 5.44
C SER A 43 5.62 5.06 5.00
N LEU A 44 5.45 5.49 3.75
CA LEU A 44 6.05 6.72 3.25
C LEU A 44 5.35 7.97 3.81
N LEU A 45 4.03 7.99 3.82
CA LEU A 45 3.22 9.12 4.28
C LEU A 45 3.36 9.38 5.80
N CYS A 46 3.51 8.33 6.59
CA CYS A 46 3.73 8.41 8.04
C CYS A 46 5.23 8.51 8.41
N ASN A 47 6.12 8.66 7.42
CA ASN A 47 7.58 8.75 7.62
C ASN A 47 8.22 7.53 8.37
N GLU A 48 7.56 6.37 8.34
CA GLU A 48 8.05 5.07 8.83
C GLU A 48 8.50 4.20 7.66
N LYS A 49 9.45 4.72 6.88
CA LYS A 49 9.80 4.20 5.56
C LYS A 49 10.12 2.70 5.58
N LYS A 50 9.35 1.94 4.80
CA LYS A 50 9.71 0.59 4.35
C LYS A 50 10.07 0.62 2.88
N THR A 51 11.01 -0.23 2.48
CA THR A 51 11.32 -0.45 1.08
C THR A 51 10.25 -1.29 0.40
N GLN A 52 10.10 -1.15 -0.92
CA GLN A 52 9.21 -2.02 -1.71
C GLN A 52 9.59 -3.49 -1.53
N ARG A 53 10.89 -3.79 -1.42
CA ARG A 53 11.41 -5.13 -1.18
C ARG A 53 10.94 -5.72 0.16
N GLU A 54 11.10 -4.99 1.27
CA GLU A 54 10.66 -5.47 2.58
C GLU A 54 9.18 -5.83 2.59
N VAL A 55 8.35 -4.99 1.95
CA VAL A 55 6.91 -5.23 1.87
C VAL A 55 6.58 -6.38 0.91
N ALA A 56 7.31 -6.49 -0.21
CA ALA A 56 7.16 -7.57 -1.18
C ALA A 56 7.49 -8.94 -0.58
N ASP A 57 8.59 -9.01 0.18
CA ASP A 57 9.06 -10.23 0.84
C ASP A 57 8.03 -10.71 1.87
N VAL A 58 7.44 -9.82 2.66
CA VAL A 58 6.38 -10.19 3.63
C VAL A 58 5.08 -10.58 2.93
N ALA A 59 4.65 -9.81 1.94
CA ALA A 59 3.38 -10.03 1.25
C ALA A 59 3.43 -11.14 0.17
N GLN A 60 4.62 -11.71 -0.09
CA GLN A 60 4.84 -12.72 -1.13
C GLN A 60 4.37 -12.25 -2.51
N VAL A 61 4.71 -11.00 -2.85
CA VAL A 61 4.43 -10.37 -4.16
C VAL A 61 5.73 -9.82 -4.76
N THR A 62 5.66 -9.28 -5.98
CA THR A 62 6.83 -8.63 -6.59
C THR A 62 6.91 -7.14 -6.24
N GLU A 63 8.12 -6.58 -6.20
CA GLU A 63 8.32 -5.13 -6.06
C GLU A 63 7.60 -4.34 -7.16
N VAL A 64 7.53 -4.88 -8.39
CA VAL A 64 6.81 -4.26 -9.52
C VAL A 64 5.31 -4.20 -9.25
N THR A 65 4.73 -5.26 -8.66
CA THR A 65 3.33 -5.25 -8.21
C THR A 65 3.08 -4.12 -7.23
N ILE A 66 3.95 -3.98 -6.21
CA ILE A 66 3.83 -2.90 -5.22
C ILE A 66 3.94 -1.53 -5.90
N ARG A 67 4.96 -1.31 -6.73
CA ARG A 67 5.21 -0.04 -7.40
C ARG A 67 4.03 0.43 -8.24
N ASN A 68 3.48 -0.45 -9.08
CA ASN A 68 2.38 -0.09 -9.97
C ASN A 68 1.13 0.28 -9.18
N ARG A 69 0.80 -0.46 -8.14
CA ARG A 69 -0.41 -0.20 -7.33
C ARG A 69 -0.24 0.99 -6.41
N TYR A 70 0.95 1.18 -5.84
CA TYR A 70 1.30 2.35 -5.06
C TYR A 70 1.08 3.62 -5.87
N GLN A 71 1.57 3.65 -7.12
CA GLN A 71 1.43 4.82 -7.99
C GLN A 71 -0.05 5.15 -8.24
N GLU A 72 -0.85 4.13 -8.59
CA GLU A 72 -2.31 4.28 -8.78
C GLU A 72 -3.00 4.79 -7.51
N GLN A 73 -2.63 4.28 -6.33
CA GLN A 73 -3.22 4.66 -5.05
C GLN A 73 -2.87 6.09 -4.64
N ILE A 74 -1.60 6.50 -4.76
CA ILE A 74 -1.13 7.84 -4.42
C ILE A 74 -1.79 8.89 -5.33
N GLU A 75 -1.90 8.60 -6.64
CA GLU A 75 -2.63 9.46 -7.58
C GLU A 75 -4.11 9.60 -7.21
N ALA A 76 -4.78 8.49 -6.86
CA ALA A 76 -6.18 8.48 -6.43
C ALA A 76 -6.41 9.18 -5.09
N MET A 77 -5.39 9.22 -4.23
CA MET A 77 -5.39 9.97 -2.96
C MET A 77 -5.06 11.46 -3.15
N GLY A 78 -4.77 11.91 -4.37
CA GLY A 78 -4.46 13.31 -4.68
C GLY A 78 -3.03 13.75 -4.32
N PHE A 79 -2.15 12.80 -3.99
CA PHE A 79 -0.73 13.06 -3.79
C PHE A 79 -0.03 13.03 -5.16
N ARG A 80 0.75 14.07 -5.47
CA ARG A 80 1.54 14.18 -6.71
C ARG A 80 3.02 14.31 -6.40
#